data_AF-A0A2E6T914-F1
#
_entry.id   AF-A0A2E6T914-F1
#
_cell.length_a   1.000
_cell.length_b   1.000
_cell.length_c   1.000
_cell.angle_alpha   90.00
_cell.angle_beta   90.00
_cell.angle_gamma   90.00
#
_symmetry.space_group_name_H-M   'P 1'
#
loop_
_entity.id
_entity.type
_entity.pdbx_description
1 polymer ?
#
loop_
_entity_poly.entity_id
_entity_poly.type
_entity_poly.pdbx_seq_one_letter_code
_entity_poly.pdbx_strand_id
1 'polypeptide(L)'
;MSENVPSDFVASFTNERLAIIAQALLDECFSTDDDLQSKFDSGYSIGCTRFDRQKNRLKNLALDHWWLGITDPSNRLVMNIEGAPFRFTRDDYLSPTKVALTAVCETESTQIKKFAREQQTSFNWEDELDNDIESENPVRWRFVIDVNQSAEEDNSRDYEVFFVGYSRHDDPSCIWKLSEHVSGYVTSIDSELAKAVSLSSPKTSIPNTDESKKTHDKNE
;
A
#
# COMPACT_ATOMS: atom_id res chain seq x y z
N MET A 1 -7.20 -15.97 14.89
CA MET A 1 -7.98 -14.80 15.36
C MET A 1 -8.81 -14.38 14.18
N SER A 2 -10.10 -14.12 14.33
CA SER A 2 -10.85 -13.44 13.27
C SER A 2 -10.16 -12.10 13.05
N GLU A 3 -9.51 -11.94 11.90
CA GLU A 3 -8.84 -10.68 11.56
C GLU A 3 -9.95 -9.67 11.32
N ASN A 4 -10.19 -8.81 12.32
CA ASN A 4 -11.17 -7.74 12.19
C ASN A 4 -10.72 -6.85 11.04
N VAL A 5 -11.63 -6.51 10.13
CA VAL A 5 -11.34 -5.63 8.99
C VAL A 5 -11.82 -4.21 9.28
N PRO A 6 -11.21 -3.17 8.67
CA PRO A 6 -11.60 -1.78 8.92
C PRO A 6 -13.10 -1.48 8.72
N SER A 7 -13.75 -2.17 7.78
CA SER A 7 -15.18 -2.01 7.51
C SER A 7 -16.09 -2.48 8.65
N ASP A 8 -15.58 -3.34 9.55
CA ASP A 8 -16.33 -3.82 10.72
C ASP A 8 -16.51 -2.69 11.75
N PHE A 9 -15.60 -1.72 11.76
CA PHE A 9 -15.63 -0.57 12.68
C PHE A 9 -16.19 0.69 12.03
N VAL A 10 -15.88 0.89 10.74
CA VAL A 10 -16.31 2.06 9.98
C VAL A 10 -16.76 1.61 8.60
N ALA A 11 -18.07 1.60 8.37
CA ALA A 11 -18.69 1.10 7.14
C ALA A 11 -18.16 1.80 5.86
N SER A 12 -17.68 3.04 5.96
CA SER A 12 -17.14 3.79 4.83
C SER A 12 -15.75 3.29 4.37
N PHE A 13 -15.04 2.49 5.19
CA PHE A 13 -13.74 1.88 4.86
C PHE A 13 -13.90 0.59 4.04
N THR A 14 -14.59 0.70 2.92
CA THR A 14 -14.73 -0.40 1.96
C THR A 14 -13.39 -0.72 1.29
N ASN A 15 -13.17 -2.00 0.94
CA ASN A 15 -11.97 -2.45 0.21
C ASN A 15 -11.69 -1.62 -1.07
N GLU A 16 -12.72 -1.25 -1.82
CA GLU A 16 -12.58 -0.43 -3.04
C GLU A 16 -11.95 0.94 -2.74
N ARG A 17 -12.50 1.67 -1.78
CA ARG A 17 -11.99 3.00 -1.37
C ARG A 17 -10.57 2.93 -0.83
N LEU A 18 -10.30 1.93 0.01
CA LEU A 18 -8.95 1.72 0.56
C LEU A 18 -7.94 1.36 -0.54
N ALA A 19 -8.31 0.51 -1.50
CA ALA A 19 -7.48 0.15 -2.64
C ALA A 19 -7.16 1.35 -3.53
N ILE A 20 -8.13 2.20 -3.83
CA ILE A 20 -7.91 3.43 -4.63
C ILE A 20 -6.84 4.33 -3.99
N ILE A 21 -6.94 4.56 -2.67
CA ILE A 21 -5.97 5.40 -1.94
C ILE A 21 -4.61 4.71 -1.85
N ALA A 22 -4.59 3.44 -1.48
CA ALA A 22 -3.36 2.68 -1.29
C ALA A 22 -2.58 2.52 -2.61
N GLN A 23 -3.27 2.28 -3.73
CA GLN A 23 -2.66 2.23 -5.06
C GLN A 23 -2.05 3.57 -5.43
N ALA A 24 -2.75 4.68 -5.20
CA ALA A 24 -2.22 6.02 -5.47
C ALA A 24 -0.95 6.33 -4.64
N LEU A 25 -0.86 5.80 -3.42
CA LEU A 25 0.35 5.93 -2.59
C LEU A 25 1.50 5.06 -3.12
N LEU A 26 1.19 3.84 -3.55
CA LEU A 26 2.14 2.86 -4.07
C LEU A 26 2.72 3.28 -5.43
N ASP A 27 1.89 3.79 -6.33
CA ASP A 27 2.30 4.27 -7.65
C ASP A 27 3.38 5.35 -7.52
N GLU A 28 3.20 6.29 -6.58
CA GLU A 28 4.17 7.35 -6.34
C GLU A 28 5.45 6.86 -5.65
N CYS A 29 5.43 5.68 -5.00
CA CYS A 29 6.66 5.04 -4.53
C CYS A 29 7.53 4.62 -5.72
N PHE A 30 6.95 3.85 -6.63
CA PHE A 30 7.65 3.31 -7.80
C PHE A 30 8.04 4.42 -8.78
N SER A 31 7.15 5.37 -9.08
CA SER A 31 7.46 6.49 -9.99
C SER A 31 8.63 7.34 -9.48
N THR A 32 8.71 7.55 -8.16
CA THR A 32 9.81 8.32 -7.57
C THR A 32 11.12 7.56 -7.61
N ASP A 33 11.07 6.24 -7.42
CA ASP A 33 12.26 5.41 -7.56
C ASP A 33 12.72 5.43 -9.02
N ASP A 34 11.84 5.25 -10.00
CA ASP A 34 12.21 5.30 -11.43
C ASP A 34 12.81 6.64 -11.86
N ASP A 35 12.28 7.75 -11.35
CA ASP A 35 12.73 9.11 -11.71
C ASP A 35 14.05 9.51 -11.06
N LEU A 36 14.31 9.10 -9.82
CA LEU A 36 15.45 9.54 -9.02
C LEU A 36 16.54 8.47 -8.96
N GLN A 37 17.14 8.23 -10.11
CA GLN A 37 18.20 7.25 -10.33
C GLN A 37 19.60 7.88 -10.52
N SER A 38 19.73 9.20 -10.31
CA SER A 38 21.02 9.87 -10.49
C SER A 38 21.96 9.58 -9.32
N LYS A 39 23.27 9.50 -9.59
CA LYS A 39 24.30 9.37 -8.54
C LYS A 39 24.36 10.55 -7.56
N PHE A 40 23.66 11.64 -7.87
CA PHE A 40 23.54 12.82 -7.01
C PHE A 40 22.27 12.81 -6.17
N ASP A 41 21.37 11.83 -6.37
CA ASP A 41 20.19 11.64 -5.54
C ASP A 41 20.57 10.95 -4.23
N SER A 42 20.15 11.56 -3.13
CA SER A 42 20.37 11.04 -1.78
C SER A 42 19.09 10.39 -1.26
N GLY A 43 19.22 9.51 -0.26
CA GLY A 43 18.03 8.97 0.42
C GLY A 43 17.10 10.06 0.97
N TYR A 44 17.65 11.22 1.37
CA TYR A 44 16.86 12.37 1.81
C TYR A 44 16.04 12.99 0.67
N SER A 45 16.66 13.33 -0.47
CA SER A 45 15.96 13.95 -1.60
C SER A 45 14.90 13.01 -2.20
N ILE A 46 15.20 11.72 -2.29
CA ILE A 46 14.25 10.68 -2.71
C ILE A 46 13.08 10.60 -1.72
N GLY A 47 13.38 10.53 -0.42
CA GLY A 47 12.35 10.46 0.62
C GLY A 47 11.41 11.66 0.63
N CYS A 48 11.94 12.87 0.52
CA CYS A 48 11.18 14.12 0.44
C CYS A 48 10.33 14.19 -0.83
N THR A 49 10.90 13.87 -1.99
CA THR A 49 10.18 13.90 -3.26
C THR A 49 9.00 12.94 -3.25
N ARG A 50 9.22 11.71 -2.76
CA ARG A 50 8.16 10.69 -2.67
C ARG A 50 7.01 11.14 -1.78
N PHE A 51 7.34 11.67 -0.59
CA PHE A 51 6.31 12.18 0.32
C PHE A 51 5.50 13.32 -0.31
N ASP A 52 6.17 14.26 -0.97
CA ASP A 52 5.49 15.39 -1.60
C ASP A 52 4.58 14.95 -2.76
N ARG A 53 5.05 14.02 -3.60
CA ARG A 53 4.27 13.40 -4.67
C ARG A 53 3.04 12.67 -4.13
N GLN A 54 3.22 11.78 -3.15
CA GLN A 54 2.10 11.08 -2.48
C GLN A 54 1.07 12.05 -1.91
N LYS A 55 1.52 13.07 -1.18
CA LYS A 55 0.65 14.12 -0.61
C LYS A 55 -0.15 14.83 -1.69
N ASN A 56 0.49 15.25 -2.78
CA ASN A 56 -0.18 15.98 -3.86
C ASN A 56 -1.09 15.06 -4.69
N ARG A 57 -0.71 13.79 -4.89
CA ARG A 57 -1.53 12.77 -5.53
C ARG A 57 -2.83 12.55 -4.77
N LEU A 58 -2.77 12.41 -3.44
CA LEU A 58 -3.97 12.28 -2.60
C LEU A 58 -4.86 13.53 -2.61
N LYS A 59 -4.26 14.73 -2.64
CA LYS A 59 -5.04 15.96 -2.77
C LYS A 59 -5.83 16.04 -4.08
N ASN A 60 -5.22 15.60 -5.18
CA ASN A 60 -5.90 15.54 -6.47
C ASN A 60 -6.99 14.45 -6.47
N LEU A 61 -6.72 13.31 -5.86
CA LEU A 61 -7.69 12.22 -5.72
C LEU A 61 -8.97 12.66 -4.99
N ALA A 62 -8.85 13.55 -4.00
CA ALA A 62 -10.01 14.14 -3.30
C ALA A 62 -10.90 15.01 -4.19
N LEU A 63 -10.40 15.50 -5.33
CA LEU A 63 -11.22 16.24 -6.31
C LEU A 63 -12.08 15.29 -7.15
N ASP A 64 -11.60 14.06 -7.36
CA ASP A 64 -12.25 13.06 -8.21
C ASP A 64 -13.25 12.18 -7.43
N HIS A 65 -13.10 12.11 -6.11
CA HIS A 65 -13.88 11.23 -5.25
C HIS A 65 -14.61 12.01 -4.15
N TRP A 66 -15.94 12.14 -4.29
CA TRP A 66 -16.80 12.88 -3.35
C TRP A 66 -16.74 12.38 -1.89
N TRP A 67 -16.42 11.10 -1.70
CA TRP A 67 -16.29 10.47 -0.38
C TRP A 67 -14.93 10.74 0.29
N LEU A 68 -13.97 11.31 -0.43
CA LEU A 68 -12.61 11.59 0.05
C LEU A 68 -12.45 13.09 0.31
N GLY A 69 -12.34 13.46 1.59
CA GLY A 69 -12.20 14.84 2.02
C GLY A 69 -10.78 15.21 2.46
N ILE A 70 -10.43 16.49 2.32
CA ILE A 70 -9.23 17.08 2.93
C ILE A 70 -9.65 17.86 4.18
N THR A 71 -9.15 17.47 5.33
CA THR A 71 -9.34 18.19 6.60
C THR A 71 -8.28 19.28 6.78
N ASP A 72 -7.02 18.94 6.54
CA ASP A 72 -5.88 19.82 6.75
C ASP A 72 -4.90 19.64 5.56
N PRO A 73 -4.76 20.64 4.67
CA PRO A 73 -3.93 20.54 3.48
C PRO A 73 -2.44 20.83 3.75
N SER A 74 -2.02 21.04 5.00
CA SER A 74 -0.63 21.32 5.36
C SER A 74 0.30 20.13 5.09
N ASN A 75 1.58 20.27 5.45
CA ASN A 75 2.55 19.16 5.34
C ASN A 75 2.24 17.98 6.27
N ARG A 76 1.32 18.10 7.22
CA ARG A 76 0.87 16.96 8.04
C ARG A 76 -0.23 16.13 7.39
N LEU A 77 -0.81 16.64 6.29
CA LEU A 77 -1.97 16.18 5.54
C LEU A 77 -2.93 15.28 6.35
N VAL A 78 -4.06 15.87 6.77
CA VAL A 78 -5.16 15.11 7.37
C VAL A 78 -6.28 15.00 6.35
N MET A 79 -6.68 13.78 6.04
CA MET A 79 -7.77 13.48 5.12
C MET A 79 -8.89 12.75 5.85
N ASN A 80 -10.02 12.55 5.18
CA ASN A 80 -11.12 11.76 5.71
C ASN A 80 -11.84 10.96 4.61
N ILE A 81 -12.41 9.81 4.98
CA ILE A 81 -13.32 9.01 4.14
C ILE A 81 -14.71 9.15 4.76
N GLU A 82 -15.59 9.93 4.14
CA GLU A 82 -16.92 10.28 4.66
C GLU A 82 -16.88 10.75 6.12
N GLY A 83 -15.96 11.67 6.42
CA GLY A 83 -15.77 12.21 7.77
C GLY A 83 -14.82 11.41 8.66
N ALA A 84 -14.57 10.12 8.39
CA ALA A 84 -13.64 9.30 9.17
C ALA A 84 -12.18 9.71 8.89
N PRO A 85 -11.44 10.28 9.85
CA PRO A 85 -10.13 10.86 9.59
C PRO A 85 -9.04 9.80 9.44
N PHE A 86 -8.11 10.03 8.51
CA PHE A 86 -6.92 9.22 8.34
C PHE A 86 -5.71 10.06 7.93
N ARG A 87 -4.52 9.48 8.10
CA ARG A 87 -3.23 10.01 7.61
C ARG A 87 -2.42 8.89 6.99
N PHE A 88 -1.34 9.23 6.28
CA PHE A 88 -0.39 8.24 5.78
C PHE A 88 1.01 8.48 6.36
N THR A 89 1.78 7.41 6.49
CA THR A 89 3.18 7.45 6.88
C THR A 89 3.94 6.31 6.23
N ARG A 90 5.26 6.45 6.16
CA ARG A 90 6.16 5.37 5.76
C ARG A 90 6.87 4.86 6.99
N ASP A 91 6.53 3.70 7.48
CA ASP A 91 7.06 3.12 8.71
C ASP A 91 6.73 1.63 8.76
N ASP A 92 7.18 0.96 9.81
CA ASP A 92 6.69 -0.36 10.18
C ASP A 92 5.50 -0.20 11.14
N TYR A 93 4.37 -0.84 10.84
CA TYR A 93 3.17 -0.76 11.67
C TYR A 93 3.26 -1.64 12.94
N LEU A 94 4.12 -2.66 12.95
CA LEU A 94 4.40 -3.54 14.08
C LEU A 94 5.48 -2.95 15.00
N SER A 95 6.45 -2.23 14.43
CA SER A 95 7.56 -1.63 15.16
C SER A 95 7.81 -0.17 14.74
N PRO A 96 6.88 0.76 15.05
CA PRO A 96 6.98 2.15 14.63
C PRO A 96 8.25 2.84 15.09
N THR A 97 8.90 3.53 14.16
CA THR A 97 10.07 4.38 14.45
C THR A 97 9.73 5.86 14.35
N LYS A 98 8.67 6.21 13.64
CA LYS A 98 8.28 7.59 13.37
C LYS A 98 7.14 8.04 14.24
N VAL A 99 7.38 9.17 14.90
CA VAL A 99 6.37 9.92 15.65
C VAL A 99 5.14 10.25 14.79
N ALA A 100 5.25 10.32 13.46
CA ALA A 100 4.10 10.57 12.60
C ALA A 100 3.03 9.46 12.64
N LEU A 101 3.39 8.21 12.97
CA LEU A 101 2.43 7.12 13.12
C LEU A 101 1.59 7.30 14.39
N THR A 102 2.24 7.64 15.51
CA THR A 102 1.63 7.72 16.85
C THR A 102 1.10 9.12 17.21
N ALA A 103 1.70 10.19 16.70
CA ALA A 103 1.28 11.55 17.06
C ALA A 103 -0.03 11.95 16.35
N VAL A 104 -0.93 12.51 17.16
CA VAL A 104 -2.18 13.12 16.72
C VAL A 104 -2.01 14.63 16.73
N CYS A 105 -2.23 15.31 15.60
CA CYS A 105 -2.25 16.76 15.57
C CYS A 105 -3.61 17.32 16.00
N GLU A 106 -3.68 18.60 16.32
CA GLU A 106 -4.92 19.25 16.78
C GLU A 106 -6.07 19.07 15.79
N THR A 107 -5.82 19.31 14.51
CA THR A 107 -6.81 19.15 13.42
C THR A 107 -7.32 17.71 13.30
N GLU A 108 -6.44 16.73 13.48
CA GLU A 108 -6.81 15.32 13.52
C GLU A 108 -7.66 15.00 14.75
N SER A 109 -7.26 15.46 15.95
CA SER A 109 -8.00 15.27 17.19
C SER A 109 -9.42 15.84 17.11
N THR A 110 -9.56 17.05 16.53
CA THR A 110 -10.88 17.67 16.32
C THR A 110 -11.76 16.82 15.41
N GLN A 111 -11.23 16.28 14.31
CA GLN A 111 -12.02 15.42 13.42
C GLN A 111 -12.38 14.09 14.05
N ILE A 112 -11.47 13.45 14.80
CA ILE A 112 -11.77 12.20 15.51
C ILE A 112 -12.97 12.41 16.44
N LYS A 113 -12.95 13.49 17.24
CA LYS A 113 -14.06 13.84 18.15
C LYS A 113 -15.36 14.12 17.39
N LYS A 114 -15.27 14.85 16.27
CA LYS A 114 -16.44 15.17 15.44
C LYS A 114 -17.08 13.89 14.87
N PHE A 115 -16.27 13.03 14.26
CA PHE A 115 -16.71 11.77 13.68
C PHE A 115 -17.30 10.82 14.72
N ALA A 116 -16.65 10.67 15.88
CA ALA A 116 -17.16 9.83 16.97
C ALA A 116 -18.56 10.27 17.43
N ARG A 117 -18.79 11.58 17.57
CA ARG A 117 -20.10 12.13 17.93
C ARG A 117 -21.16 11.91 16.84
N GLU A 118 -20.77 11.98 15.57
CA GLU A 118 -21.66 11.75 14.43
C GLU A 118 -22.07 10.28 14.30
N GLN A 119 -21.18 9.35 14.66
CA GLN A 119 -21.48 7.91 14.69
C GLN A 119 -22.41 7.52 15.84
N GLN A 120 -22.41 8.27 16.94
CA GLN A 120 -23.23 8.02 18.14
C GLN A 120 -24.70 8.51 18.01
N THR A 121 -25.29 8.42 16.81
CA THR A 121 -26.69 8.84 16.57
C THR A 121 -27.74 8.06 17.39
N SER A 122 -27.36 7.01 18.12
CA SER A 122 -28.18 6.41 19.18
C SER A 122 -27.82 7.01 20.55
N PHE A 123 -28.62 7.97 20.96
CA PHE A 123 -28.49 8.75 22.19
C PHE A 123 -28.81 7.88 23.43
N ASN A 124 -27.80 7.25 24.03
CA ASN A 124 -27.93 6.57 25.32
C ASN A 124 -27.20 7.40 26.39
N TRP A 125 -27.96 8.19 27.16
CA TRP A 125 -27.44 9.13 28.16
C TRP A 125 -26.81 8.47 29.40
N GLU A 126 -26.78 7.14 29.49
CA GLU A 126 -26.35 6.43 30.70
C GLU A 126 -24.91 5.87 30.64
N ASP A 127 -24.26 5.86 29.46
CA ASP A 127 -22.94 5.24 29.27
C ASP A 127 -21.75 6.23 29.23
N GLU A 128 -21.98 7.52 29.50
CA GLU A 128 -20.96 8.57 29.32
C GLU A 128 -19.79 8.54 30.34
N LEU A 129 -19.83 7.70 31.39
CA LEU A 129 -18.82 7.78 32.45
C LEU A 129 -17.87 6.57 32.58
N ASP A 130 -18.23 5.35 32.15
CA ASP A 130 -17.45 4.15 32.51
C ASP A 130 -17.08 3.19 31.36
N ASN A 131 -17.55 3.36 30.12
CA ASN A 131 -17.22 2.44 29.00
C ASN A 131 -15.96 2.82 28.19
N ASP A 132 -15.28 3.92 28.53
CA ASP A 132 -14.35 4.60 27.60
C ASP A 132 -12.86 4.25 27.80
N ILE A 133 -12.54 3.32 28.72
CA ILE A 133 -11.16 2.96 29.08
C ILE A 133 -10.74 1.59 28.52
N GLU A 134 -11.68 0.67 28.28
CA GLU A 134 -11.36 -0.71 27.89
C GLU A 134 -11.71 -1.08 26.44
N SER A 135 -12.34 -0.20 25.66
CA SER A 135 -12.68 -0.57 24.28
C SER A 135 -11.42 -0.67 23.43
N GLU A 136 -11.09 -1.87 22.92
CA GLU A 136 -10.06 -2.10 21.90
C GLU A 136 -10.42 -1.50 20.53
N ASN A 137 -11.51 -0.72 20.45
CA ASN A 137 -11.97 -0.10 19.23
C ASN A 137 -10.91 0.87 18.66
N PRO A 138 -10.67 0.82 17.34
CA PRO A 138 -9.75 1.71 16.69
C PRO A 138 -10.26 3.16 16.72
N VAL A 139 -9.42 4.06 17.22
CA VAL A 139 -9.69 5.51 17.33
C VAL A 139 -8.90 6.32 16.31
N ARG A 140 -7.87 5.73 15.71
CA ARG A 140 -7.00 6.39 14.72
C ARG A 140 -6.73 5.47 13.56
N TRP A 141 -6.64 6.07 12.39
CA TRP A 141 -6.49 5.33 11.13
C TRP A 141 -5.29 5.82 10.35
N ARG A 142 -4.49 4.89 9.84
CA ARG A 142 -3.25 5.19 9.13
C ARG A 142 -3.11 4.30 7.90
N PHE A 143 -2.77 4.91 6.76
CA PHE A 143 -2.06 4.19 5.72
C PHE A 143 -0.59 4.08 6.12
N VAL A 144 -0.07 2.86 6.20
CA VAL A 144 1.34 2.58 6.49
C VAL A 144 1.98 1.99 5.25
N ILE A 145 3.00 2.67 4.76
CA ILE A 145 3.78 2.25 3.59
C ILE A 145 5.04 1.61 4.13
N ASP A 146 5.05 0.28 4.12
CA ASP A 146 6.20 -0.50 4.54
C ASP A 146 7.18 -0.66 3.36
N VAL A 147 8.47 -0.61 3.68
CA VAL A 147 9.54 -0.83 2.72
C VAL A 147 10.14 -2.19 3.05
N ASN A 148 9.70 -3.21 2.33
CA ASN A 148 10.26 -4.54 2.48
C ASN A 148 11.66 -4.55 1.85
N GLN A 149 12.68 -4.53 2.70
CA GLN A 149 14.07 -4.70 2.29
C GLN A 149 14.35 -6.20 2.17
N SER A 150 13.78 -6.85 1.15
CA SER A 150 14.10 -8.25 0.90
C SER A 150 15.39 -8.36 0.05
N ALA A 151 16.41 -8.91 0.71
CA ALA A 151 17.65 -9.53 0.23
C ALA A 151 18.43 -8.87 -0.93
N GLU A 152 19.36 -7.99 -0.55
CA GLU A 152 20.79 -7.93 -0.92
C GLU A 152 21.29 -8.00 -2.39
N GLU A 153 20.49 -8.29 -3.42
CA GLU A 153 21.03 -8.51 -4.77
C GLU A 153 20.66 -7.45 -5.82
N ASP A 154 19.60 -6.65 -5.68
CA ASP A 154 19.16 -5.76 -6.77
C ASP A 154 18.82 -4.30 -6.39
N ASN A 155 19.01 -3.86 -5.14
CA ASN A 155 18.57 -2.53 -4.67
C ASN A 155 17.08 -2.20 -4.97
N SER A 156 16.27 -3.17 -5.37
CA SER A 156 14.85 -3.01 -5.65
C SER A 156 14.12 -2.91 -4.32
N ARG A 157 13.47 -1.76 -4.07
CA ARG A 157 12.62 -1.58 -2.91
C ARG A 157 11.24 -2.15 -3.23
N ASP A 158 10.86 -3.17 -2.49
CA ASP A 158 9.47 -3.62 -2.50
C ASP A 158 8.68 -2.82 -1.49
N TYR A 159 7.52 -2.35 -1.92
CA TYR A 159 6.62 -1.57 -1.09
C TYR A 159 5.34 -2.34 -0.84
N GLU A 160 4.87 -2.34 0.40
CA GLU A 160 3.56 -2.83 0.77
C GLU A 160 2.78 -1.71 1.44
N VAL A 161 1.47 -1.63 1.18
CA VAL A 161 0.61 -0.62 1.79
C VAL A 161 -0.44 -1.29 2.65
N PHE A 162 -0.44 -0.91 3.92
CA PHE A 162 -1.40 -1.34 4.92
C PHE A 162 -2.33 -0.19 5.27
N PHE A 163 -3.56 -0.50 5.64
CA PHE A 163 -4.45 0.42 6.34
C PHE A 163 -4.75 -0.15 7.73
N VAL A 164 -4.33 0.58 8.76
CA VAL A 164 -4.29 0.09 10.14
C VAL A 164 -5.15 0.99 11.02
N GLY A 165 -6.05 0.36 11.78
CA GLY A 165 -6.79 0.99 12.86
C GLY A 165 -6.08 0.77 14.19
N TYR A 166 -5.76 1.84 14.89
CA TYR A 166 -5.07 1.80 16.18
C TYR A 166 -6.02 2.13 17.32
N SER A 167 -5.91 1.38 18.41
CA SER A 167 -6.55 1.65 19.69
C SER A 167 -6.02 2.95 20.32
N ARG A 168 -6.61 3.32 21.47
CA ARG A 168 -6.12 4.46 22.29
C ARG A 168 -4.72 4.25 22.86
N HIS A 169 -4.28 3.00 22.94
CA HIS A 169 -2.97 2.60 23.47
C HIS A 169 -1.89 2.46 22.38
N ASP A 170 -2.19 2.87 21.15
CA ASP A 170 -1.32 2.71 19.99
C ASP A 170 -1.15 1.26 19.50
N ASP A 171 -1.99 0.33 19.96
CA ASP A 171 -2.00 -1.05 19.49
C ASP A 171 -2.85 -1.20 18.21
N PRO A 172 -2.38 -1.95 17.19
CA PRO A 172 -3.17 -2.22 15.99
C PRO A 172 -4.35 -3.16 16.31
N SER A 173 -5.58 -2.65 16.14
CA SER A 173 -6.84 -3.38 16.39
C SER A 173 -7.40 -4.06 15.14
N CYS A 174 -7.08 -3.54 13.95
CA CYS A 174 -7.43 -4.12 12.66
C CYS A 174 -6.44 -3.70 11.59
N ILE A 175 -6.24 -4.57 10.62
CA ILE A 175 -5.25 -4.41 9.54
C ILE A 175 -5.93 -4.79 8.23
N TRP A 176 -5.69 -4.00 7.21
CA TRP A 176 -6.06 -4.27 5.83
C TRP A 176 -4.81 -4.13 4.96
N LYS A 177 -4.63 -5.03 4.00
CA LYS A 177 -3.40 -5.12 3.20
C LYS A 177 -3.71 -5.04 1.71
N LEU A 178 -3.05 -4.13 1.00
CA LEU A 178 -3.33 -3.90 -0.43
C LEU A 178 -3.15 -5.16 -1.28
N SER A 179 -2.05 -5.91 -1.12
CA SER A 179 -1.77 -7.11 -1.95
C SER A 179 -2.85 -8.19 -1.89
N GLU A 180 -3.65 -8.27 -0.83
CA GLU A 180 -4.76 -9.22 -0.70
C GLU A 180 -5.99 -8.82 -1.55
N HIS A 181 -6.03 -7.57 -2.01
CA HIS A 181 -7.16 -6.99 -2.73
C HIS A 181 -6.84 -6.57 -4.17
N VAL A 182 -5.57 -6.64 -4.60
CA VAL A 182 -5.12 -6.28 -5.96
C VAL A 182 -5.22 -7.44 -6.96
N SER A 183 -5.53 -8.68 -6.51
CA SER A 183 -5.66 -9.87 -7.39
C SER A 183 -6.74 -9.77 -8.49
N GLY A 184 -7.50 -8.67 -8.59
CA GLY A 184 -8.62 -8.51 -9.53
C GLY A 184 -8.58 -7.31 -10.49
N TYR A 185 -7.58 -6.43 -10.47
CA TYR A 185 -7.56 -5.23 -11.36
C TYR A 185 -6.88 -5.45 -12.72
N VAL A 186 -6.95 -6.68 -13.26
CA VAL A 186 -6.89 -6.86 -14.72
C VAL A 186 -8.33 -6.85 -15.21
N THR A 187 -8.88 -5.67 -15.52
CA THR A 187 -10.00 -5.61 -16.44
C THR A 187 -9.51 -6.09 -17.80
N SER A 188 -9.65 -7.40 -18.06
CA SER A 188 -9.52 -7.96 -19.39
C SER A 188 -10.65 -7.39 -20.25
N ILE A 189 -10.37 -6.28 -20.93
CA ILE A 189 -11.06 -5.98 -22.19
C ILE A 189 -10.26 -6.69 -23.27
N ASP A 190 -10.42 -8.01 -23.32
CA ASP A 190 -10.45 -8.78 -24.56
C ASP A 190 -10.98 -10.17 -24.21
N SER A 191 -12.28 -10.33 -24.41
CA SER A 191 -12.88 -11.66 -24.60
C SER A 191 -12.41 -12.18 -25.96
N GLU A 192 -11.21 -12.72 -26.03
CA GLU A 192 -10.84 -13.76 -26.99
C GLU A 192 -9.58 -14.47 -26.47
N LEU A 193 -9.81 -15.62 -25.83
CA LEU A 193 -8.77 -16.61 -25.57
C LEU A 193 -8.13 -16.98 -26.92
N ALA A 194 -6.93 -16.47 -27.18
CA ALA A 194 -6.12 -16.96 -28.29
C ALA A 194 -5.89 -18.46 -28.09
N LYS A 195 -6.49 -19.27 -28.94
CA LYS A 195 -6.40 -20.73 -28.88
C LYS A 195 -4.93 -21.12 -29.06
N ALA A 196 -4.38 -21.83 -28.08
CA ALA A 196 -3.00 -22.32 -28.12
C ALA A 196 -2.72 -23.05 -29.45
N VAL A 197 -1.85 -22.46 -30.27
CA VAL A 197 -1.36 -23.10 -31.48
C VAL A 197 -0.34 -24.14 -31.03
N SER A 198 -0.64 -25.42 -31.28
CA SER A 198 0.31 -26.51 -31.07
C SER A 198 1.46 -26.35 -32.05
N LEU A 199 2.64 -25.98 -31.53
CA LEU A 199 3.88 -26.01 -32.30
C LEU A 199 4.33 -27.47 -32.41
N SER A 200 4.47 -27.98 -33.64
CA SER A 200 5.08 -29.29 -33.86
C SER A 200 6.54 -29.27 -33.41
N SER A 201 6.98 -30.36 -32.76
CA SER A 201 8.34 -30.51 -32.26
C SER A 201 9.39 -30.17 -33.32
N PRO A 202 10.48 -29.46 -32.96
CA PRO A 202 11.53 -29.12 -33.90
C PRO A 202 12.20 -30.40 -34.44
N LYS A 203 12.29 -30.52 -35.76
CA LYS A 203 13.10 -31.55 -36.42
C LYS A 203 14.56 -31.12 -36.39
N THR A 204 15.33 -31.65 -35.44
CA THR A 204 16.79 -31.58 -35.46
C THR A 204 17.34 -32.62 -36.44
N SER A 205 17.78 -32.17 -37.62
CA SER A 205 18.69 -32.93 -38.46
C SER A 205 20.12 -32.59 -38.05
N ILE A 206 20.79 -33.53 -37.38
CA ILE A 206 22.23 -33.43 -37.05
C ILE A 206 23.02 -33.55 -38.38
N PRO A 207 23.95 -32.64 -38.70
CA PRO A 207 24.84 -32.82 -39.84
C PRO A 207 25.84 -33.95 -39.57
N ASN A 208 25.96 -34.88 -40.52
CA ASN A 208 27.01 -35.90 -40.53
C ASN A 208 28.40 -35.25 -40.47
N THR A 209 29.18 -35.58 -39.45
CA THR A 209 30.62 -35.37 -39.45
C THR A 209 31.28 -36.68 -39.88
N ASP A 210 31.63 -36.79 -41.15
CA ASP A 210 32.52 -37.84 -41.65
C ASP A 210 33.92 -37.66 -41.06
N GLU A 211 34.24 -38.46 -40.04
CA GLU A 211 35.62 -38.70 -39.65
C GLU A 211 36.25 -39.75 -40.56
N SER A 212 37.06 -39.31 -41.52
CA SER A 212 38.05 -40.16 -42.15
C SER A 212 39.37 -39.43 -42.39
N LYS A 213 40.25 -39.43 -41.38
CA LYS A 213 41.70 -39.33 -41.56
C LYS A 213 42.42 -40.25 -40.57
N LYS A 214 42.61 -41.50 -40.99
CA LYS A 214 43.70 -42.34 -40.48
C LYS A 214 44.96 -42.01 -41.28
N THR A 215 45.97 -41.46 -40.61
CA THR A 215 47.36 -41.51 -41.06
C THR A 215 48.24 -41.89 -39.89
N HIS A 216 48.61 -43.16 -39.85
CA HIS A 216 49.82 -43.66 -39.21
C HIS A 216 50.16 -44.97 -39.92
N ASP A 217 51.22 -44.99 -40.73
CA ASP A 217 52.41 -45.76 -40.33
C ASP A 217 53.66 -45.31 -41.11
N LYS A 218 54.78 -45.29 -40.38
CA LYS A 218 56.13 -45.22 -40.94
C LYS A 218 56.67 -46.65 -40.90
N ASN A 219 57.13 -47.17 -42.02
CA ASN A 219 58.33 -48.02 -42.09
C ASN A 219 58.80 -48.14 -43.55
N GLU A 220 60.12 -47.96 -43.70
CA GLU A 220 61.00 -48.11 -44.88
C GLU A 220 60.89 -47.12 -46.05
#